data_AF-A0A922SAX8-F1
#
_entry.id   AF-A0A922SAX8-F1
#
_cell.length_a   1.000
_cell.length_b   1.000
_cell.length_c   1.000
_cell.angle_alpha   90.00
_cell.angle_beta   90.00
_cell.angle_gamma   90.00
#
_symmetry.space_group_name_H-M   'P 1'
#
loop_
_entity.id
_entity.type
_entity.pdbx_description
1 polymer ?
#
loop_
_entity_poly.entity_id
_entity_poly.type
_entity_poly.pdbx_seq_one_letter_code
_entity_poly.pdbx_strand_id
1 'polypeptide(L)'
;MNHLKFQEKATKWTENQEIDGLTTNGVLIMHPRGDFCGGSATCGPWRETSVGGAVFSLRESRSAQQKTKRDLEALVDELNAGRPQCPVGLNTLVIPRKLSSAHQDLNQPYVYLNCGHVQGEHSWGAEGSESGSRRCPMCLTAGSVVRVCMGIEPAFYVDAGPPTYAFNPCGHMASERTVKYWASVDIPHGTNGFHAICPFCAAPLQGSPGYVRLIFQDNLD
;
A
#
# COMPACT_ATOMS: atom_id res chain seq x y z
N MET A 1 -6.41 11.21 39.28
CA MET A 1 -6.36 11.18 37.80
C MET A 1 -5.70 9.87 37.39
N ASN A 2 -6.36 9.07 36.56
CA ASN A 2 -5.79 7.85 36.01
C ASN A 2 -5.13 8.19 34.67
N HIS A 3 -3.83 7.97 34.55
CA HIS A 3 -3.07 8.24 33.33
C HIS A 3 -2.63 6.93 32.68
N LEU A 4 -2.94 6.76 31.39
CA LEU A 4 -2.30 5.76 30.53
C LEU A 4 -0.95 6.31 30.08
N LYS A 5 0.12 5.55 30.30
CA LYS A 5 1.49 5.90 29.87
C LYS A 5 1.95 4.91 28.80
N PHE A 6 2.32 5.44 27.64
CA PHE A 6 3.08 4.67 26.66
C PHE A 6 4.52 4.52 27.13
N GLN A 7 5.03 3.29 27.10
CA GLN A 7 6.47 3.06 27.30
C GLN A 7 7.28 3.60 26.12
N GLU A 8 8.57 3.84 26.33
CA GLU A 8 9.47 4.41 25.31
C GLU A 8 9.43 3.61 24.00
N LYS A 9 9.40 2.28 24.11
CA LYS A 9 9.38 1.33 22.99
C LYS A 9 7.99 1.05 22.40
N ALA A 10 6.93 1.65 22.92
CA ALA A 10 5.59 1.47 22.36
C ALA A 10 5.47 2.19 21.01
N THR A 11 4.86 1.51 20.02
CA THR A 11 4.50 2.12 18.74
C THR A 11 3.48 3.22 19.00
N LYS A 12 3.82 4.46 18.63
CA LYS A 12 3.00 5.65 18.81
C LYS A 12 3.15 6.54 17.59
N TRP A 13 2.06 7.20 17.21
CA TRP A 13 2.03 8.12 16.08
C TRP A 13 1.17 9.33 16.42
N THR A 14 1.28 10.37 15.58
CA THR A 14 0.47 11.57 15.69
C THR A 14 -0.23 11.81 14.37
N GLU A 15 -1.56 11.91 14.43
CA GLU A 15 -2.41 12.23 13.29
C GLU A 15 -3.35 13.36 13.71
N ASN A 16 -3.44 14.43 12.90
CA ASN A 16 -4.31 15.59 13.19
C ASN A 16 -4.15 16.20 14.60
N GLN A 17 -2.93 16.20 15.14
CA GLN A 17 -2.57 16.65 16.50
C GLN A 17 -3.06 15.73 17.64
N GLU A 18 -3.68 14.60 17.34
CA GLU A 18 -4.01 13.56 18.31
C GLU A 18 -2.91 12.49 18.33
N ILE A 19 -2.64 11.94 19.51
CA ILE A 19 -1.64 10.88 19.70
C ILE A 19 -2.39 9.56 19.89
N ASP A 20 -2.05 8.59 19.04
CA ASP A 20 -2.49 7.21 19.19
C ASP A 20 -1.26 6.29 19.25
N GLY A 21 -1.47 5.04 19.62
CA GLY A 21 -0.43 4.06 19.72
C GLY A 21 -0.96 2.68 20.06
N LEU A 22 -0.11 1.68 19.85
CA LEU A 22 -0.38 0.32 20.26
C LEU A 22 0.25 0.07 21.64
N THR A 23 -0.42 -0.72 22.47
CA THR A 23 0.16 -1.18 23.73
C THR A 23 1.34 -2.13 23.46
N THR A 24 2.25 -2.30 24.42
CA THR A 24 3.48 -3.10 24.22
C THR A 24 3.21 -4.55 23.79
N ASN A 25 2.08 -5.13 24.22
CA ASN A 25 1.72 -6.53 23.93
C ASN A 25 0.46 -6.67 23.05
N GLY A 26 -0.11 -5.53 22.63
CA GLY A 26 -1.34 -5.43 21.87
C GLY A 26 -2.61 -5.78 22.65
N VAL A 27 -3.71 -5.18 22.23
CA VAL A 27 -5.07 -5.61 22.59
C VAL A 27 -5.63 -6.32 21.37
N LEU A 28 -6.02 -7.58 21.49
CA LEU A 28 -6.43 -8.39 20.37
C LEU A 28 -7.95 -8.59 20.35
N ILE A 29 -8.56 -8.36 19.20
CA ILE A 29 -9.98 -8.62 18.96
C ILE A 29 -10.15 -9.64 17.84
N MET A 30 -11.15 -10.50 17.96
CA MET A 30 -11.57 -11.44 16.93
C MET A 30 -13.08 -11.40 16.84
N HIS A 31 -13.59 -11.15 15.64
CA HIS A 31 -15.02 -11.21 15.35
C HIS A 31 -15.30 -12.58 14.68
N PRO A 32 -16.04 -13.49 15.34
CA PRO A 32 -16.44 -14.75 14.72
C PRO A 32 -17.23 -14.52 13.43
N ARG A 33 -17.09 -15.42 12.46
CA ARG A 33 -17.85 -15.38 11.20
C ARG A 33 -18.94 -16.45 11.23
N GLY A 34 -20.12 -16.14 10.68
CA GLY A 34 -21.26 -17.06 10.65
C GLY A 34 -22.31 -16.70 11.71
N ASP A 35 -23.33 -17.55 11.83
CA ASP A 35 -24.44 -17.30 12.75
C ASP A 35 -23.99 -17.54 14.19
N PHE A 36 -24.43 -16.65 15.08
CA PHE A 36 -24.18 -16.78 16.51
C PHE A 36 -24.81 -18.06 17.09
N CYS A 37 -25.89 -18.54 16.46
CA CYS A 37 -26.67 -19.70 16.87
C CYS A 37 -26.53 -20.82 15.82
N GLY A 38 -26.34 -22.07 16.25
CA GLY A 38 -26.35 -23.23 15.35
C GLY A 38 -24.98 -23.84 15.03
N GLY A 39 -23.90 -23.37 15.66
CA GLY A 39 -22.58 -24.01 15.59
C GLY A 39 -21.85 -23.86 14.25
N SER A 40 -22.35 -23.04 13.34
CA SER A 40 -21.70 -22.71 12.06
C SER A 40 -20.61 -21.64 12.18
N ALA A 41 -20.45 -21.05 13.38
CA ALA A 41 -19.48 -20.00 13.63
C ALA A 41 -18.03 -20.49 13.45
N THR A 42 -17.27 -19.75 12.66
CA THR A 42 -15.84 -19.96 12.46
C THR A 42 -15.03 -18.81 13.06
N CYS A 43 -13.81 -19.10 13.49
CA CYS A 43 -12.91 -18.07 14.02
C CYS A 43 -12.56 -17.07 12.92
N GLY A 44 -12.88 -15.80 13.14
CA GLY A 44 -12.43 -14.71 12.27
C GLY A 44 -10.93 -14.45 12.46
N PRO A 45 -10.34 -13.62 11.59
CA PRO A 45 -8.94 -13.29 11.75
C PRO A 45 -8.77 -12.38 12.96
N TRP A 46 -7.74 -12.66 13.76
CA TRP A 46 -7.35 -11.77 14.85
C TRP A 46 -6.86 -10.42 14.31
N ARG A 47 -7.16 -9.36 15.06
CA ARG A 47 -6.76 -7.98 14.80
C ARG A 47 -6.24 -7.36 16.08
N GLU A 48 -5.37 -6.38 15.96
CA GLU A 48 -4.88 -5.57 17.07
C GLU A 48 -5.63 -4.24 17.13
N THR A 49 -5.89 -3.72 18.32
CA THR A 49 -6.57 -2.43 18.53
C THR A 49 -5.62 -1.43 19.16
N SER A 50 -5.60 -0.21 18.64
CA SER A 50 -4.87 0.91 19.26
C SER A 50 -5.57 1.45 20.50
N VAL A 51 -4.89 2.30 21.26
CA VAL A 51 -5.48 2.98 22.42
C VAL A 51 -6.63 3.89 22.01
N GLY A 52 -6.56 4.49 20.82
CA GLY A 52 -7.63 5.29 20.20
C GLY A 52 -8.75 4.48 19.56
N GLY A 53 -8.66 3.14 19.55
CA GLY A 53 -9.73 2.25 19.07
C GLY A 53 -9.66 1.89 17.58
N ALA A 54 -8.63 2.31 16.85
CA ALA A 54 -8.41 1.89 15.48
C ALA A 54 -7.99 0.41 15.41
N VAL A 55 -8.35 -0.29 14.33
CA VAL A 55 -8.16 -1.73 14.17
C VAL A 55 -7.09 -2.03 13.12
N PHE A 56 -6.08 -2.80 13.52
CA PHE A 56 -4.89 -3.12 12.76
C PHE A 56 -4.71 -4.64 12.61
N SER A 57 -3.84 -5.04 11.69
CA SER A 57 -3.37 -6.41 11.56
C SER A 57 -2.54 -6.82 12.77
N LEU A 58 -2.42 -8.13 13.01
CA LEU A 58 -1.44 -8.62 13.99
C LEU A 58 -0.03 -8.29 13.53
N ARG A 59 0.81 -7.86 14.48
CA ARG A 59 2.26 -7.83 14.32
C ARG A 59 2.81 -9.24 14.17
N GLU A 60 4.01 -9.36 13.59
CA GLU A 60 4.72 -10.65 13.44
C GLU A 60 4.92 -11.37 14.78
N SER A 61 5.18 -10.61 15.85
CA SER A 61 5.06 -11.07 17.23
C SER A 61 4.37 -10.00 18.06
N ARG A 62 3.75 -10.39 19.19
CA ARG A 62 2.95 -9.50 20.06
C ARG A 62 3.68 -8.23 20.51
N SER A 63 5.01 -8.24 20.51
CA SER A 63 5.84 -7.11 20.92
C SER A 63 6.78 -6.61 19.82
N ALA A 64 6.59 -7.06 18.57
CA ALA A 64 7.41 -6.58 17.47
C ALA A 64 7.25 -5.06 17.33
N GLN A 65 8.38 -4.39 17.09
CA GLN A 65 8.34 -3.00 16.65
C GLN A 65 7.79 -2.97 15.23
N GLN A 66 6.77 -2.14 15.01
CA GLN A 66 6.36 -1.82 13.65
C GLN A 66 7.36 -0.83 13.05
N LYS A 67 7.47 -0.83 11.71
CA LYS A 67 8.24 0.19 10.99
C LYS A 67 7.80 1.57 11.48
N THR A 68 8.74 2.49 11.54
CA THR A 68 8.44 3.91 11.72
C THR A 68 8.24 4.55 10.34
N LYS A 69 7.64 5.73 10.32
CA LYS A 69 7.55 6.53 9.10
C LYS A 69 8.93 6.79 8.50
N ARG A 70 9.94 7.01 9.35
CA ARG A 70 11.33 7.20 8.93
C ARG A 70 11.91 5.97 8.23
N ASP A 71 11.56 4.77 8.69
CA ASP A 71 12.01 3.53 8.04
C ASP A 71 11.38 3.37 6.66
N LEU A 72 10.11 3.76 6.49
CA LEU A 72 9.46 3.77 5.18
C LEU A 72 10.05 4.83 4.25
N GLU A 73 10.39 6.01 4.78
CA GLU A 73 11.09 7.05 4.01
C GLU A 73 12.48 6.59 3.57
N ALA A 74 13.21 5.86 4.42
CA ALA A 74 14.51 5.29 4.08
C ALA A 74 14.43 4.27 2.93
N LEU A 75 13.37 3.46 2.86
CA LEU A 75 13.15 2.55 1.72
C LEU A 75 12.94 3.31 0.40
N VAL A 76 12.29 4.47 0.44
CA VAL A 76 12.12 5.32 -0.75
C VAL A 76 13.48 5.88 -1.18
N ASP A 77 14.29 6.33 -0.21
CA ASP A 77 15.62 6.85 -0.48
C ASP A 77 16.53 5.77 -1.07
N GLU A 78 16.48 4.53 -0.56
CA GLU A 78 17.21 3.38 -1.10
C GLU A 78 16.79 3.04 -2.54
N LEU A 79 15.48 3.02 -2.82
CA LEU A 79 14.99 2.81 -4.18
C LEU A 79 15.44 3.90 -5.15
N ASN A 80 15.36 5.17 -4.74
CA ASN A 80 15.81 6.28 -5.56
C ASN A 80 17.33 6.30 -5.74
N ALA A 81 18.10 5.81 -4.75
CA ALA A 81 19.56 5.64 -4.85
C ALA A 81 19.95 4.59 -5.91
N GLY A 82 19.08 3.61 -6.17
CA GLY A 82 19.22 2.67 -7.30
C GLY A 82 19.07 3.33 -8.68
N ARG A 83 18.67 4.61 -8.74
CA ARG A 83 18.49 5.40 -9.96
C ARG A 83 17.68 4.65 -11.04
N PRO A 84 16.42 4.26 -10.75
CA PRO A 84 15.61 3.54 -11.73
C PRO A 84 15.47 4.37 -13.01
N GLN A 85 15.69 3.77 -14.17
CA GLN A 85 15.61 4.48 -15.46
C GLN A 85 14.23 4.31 -16.10
N CYS A 86 13.82 5.32 -16.87
CA CYS A 86 12.72 5.23 -17.81
C CYS A 86 13.21 4.67 -19.15
N PRO A 87 12.77 3.48 -19.60
CA PRO A 87 13.22 2.91 -20.88
C PRO A 87 12.98 3.79 -22.10
N VAL A 88 11.91 4.59 -22.07
CA VAL A 88 11.49 5.40 -23.22
C VAL A 88 12.04 6.83 -23.14
N GLY A 89 12.01 7.42 -21.95
CA GLY A 89 12.42 8.81 -21.73
C GLY A 89 13.90 8.99 -21.43
N LEU A 90 14.62 7.90 -21.12
CA LEU A 90 16.04 7.89 -20.71
C LEU A 90 16.34 8.81 -19.52
N ASN A 91 15.32 9.18 -18.75
CA ASN A 91 15.43 9.94 -17.52
C ASN A 91 15.38 9.03 -16.30
N THR A 92 16.08 9.42 -15.24
CA THR A 92 16.02 8.72 -13.95
C THR A 92 14.70 9.02 -13.26
N LEU A 93 13.94 7.99 -12.89
CA LEU A 93 12.68 8.11 -12.17
C LEU A 93 12.93 8.39 -10.69
N VAL A 94 12.03 9.16 -10.08
CA VAL A 94 12.07 9.52 -8.67
C VAL A 94 10.72 9.16 -8.04
N ILE A 95 10.73 8.16 -7.16
CA ILE A 95 9.54 7.72 -6.45
C ILE A 95 9.20 8.76 -5.38
N PRO A 96 8.01 9.36 -5.41
CA PRO A 96 7.60 10.34 -4.41
C PRO A 96 7.10 9.66 -3.13
N ARG A 97 7.26 10.36 -2.01
CA ARG A 97 6.72 9.97 -0.70
C ARG A 97 5.22 10.27 -0.56
N LYS A 98 4.70 11.20 -1.37
CA LYS A 98 3.28 11.56 -1.46
C LYS A 98 2.97 11.98 -2.88
N LEU A 99 1.78 11.65 -3.38
CA LEU A 99 1.31 12.17 -4.65
C LEU A 99 1.03 13.67 -4.50
N SER A 100 1.81 14.50 -5.19
CA SER A 100 1.54 15.93 -5.32
C SER A 100 0.45 16.14 -6.38
N SER A 101 -0.47 17.08 -6.12
CA SER A 101 -1.44 17.54 -7.13
C SER A 101 -0.80 18.37 -8.24
N ALA A 102 0.50 18.72 -8.10
CA ALA A 102 1.26 19.46 -9.09
C ALA A 102 1.57 18.55 -10.29
N HIS A 103 1.22 19.03 -11.48
CA HIS A 103 1.14 18.27 -12.73
C HIS A 103 2.49 18.06 -13.47
N GLN A 104 3.64 18.34 -12.84
CA GLN A 104 4.89 18.60 -13.58
C GLN A 104 6.16 17.89 -13.08
N ASP A 105 6.06 16.74 -12.41
CA ASP A 105 7.25 15.92 -12.16
C ASP A 105 7.52 14.99 -13.35
N LEU A 106 8.35 15.42 -14.30
CA LEU A 106 8.76 14.61 -15.47
C LEU A 106 9.44 13.29 -15.06
N ASN A 107 10.02 13.25 -13.86
CA ASN A 107 10.67 12.08 -13.27
C ASN A 107 9.71 11.19 -12.47
N GLN A 108 8.42 11.53 -12.38
CA GLN A 108 7.43 10.73 -11.70
C GLN A 108 7.27 9.36 -12.38
N PRO A 109 7.39 8.26 -11.63
CA PRO A 109 7.09 6.93 -12.15
C PRO A 109 5.57 6.70 -12.30
N TYR A 110 5.22 6.02 -13.37
CA TYR A 110 3.89 5.50 -13.71
C TYR A 110 3.97 3.99 -13.90
N VAL A 111 2.97 3.25 -13.45
CA VAL A 111 2.86 1.80 -13.65
C VAL A 111 1.74 1.46 -14.62
N TYR A 112 2.00 0.50 -15.51
CA TYR A 112 0.97 -0.18 -16.32
C TYR A 112 0.35 -1.30 -15.50
N LEU A 113 -0.89 -1.11 -15.01
CA LEU A 113 -1.49 -1.99 -13.99
C LEU A 113 -1.74 -3.44 -14.44
N ASN A 114 -1.79 -3.70 -15.75
CA ASN A 114 -1.99 -5.04 -16.29
C ASN A 114 -0.69 -5.84 -16.48
N CYS A 115 0.48 -5.22 -16.40
CA CYS A 115 1.77 -5.91 -16.58
C CYS A 115 2.86 -5.53 -15.57
N GLY A 116 2.67 -4.47 -14.79
CA GLY A 116 3.58 -4.08 -13.73
C GLY A 116 4.78 -3.25 -14.17
N HIS A 117 5.01 -3.08 -15.48
CA HIS A 117 6.10 -2.26 -15.98
C HIS A 117 5.96 -0.81 -15.55
N VAL A 118 7.04 -0.26 -15.01
CA VAL A 118 7.14 1.13 -14.56
C VAL A 118 7.87 1.97 -15.60
N GLN A 119 7.34 3.14 -15.92
CA GLN A 119 7.86 4.08 -16.92
C GLN A 119 7.76 5.52 -16.40
N GLY A 120 8.40 6.46 -17.09
CA GLY A 120 8.08 7.89 -17.00
C GLY A 120 6.84 8.24 -17.83
N GLU A 121 6.40 9.49 -17.73
CA GLU A 121 5.29 9.97 -18.55
C GLU A 121 5.66 10.03 -20.04
N HIS A 122 4.81 9.48 -20.90
CA HIS A 122 4.95 9.58 -22.36
C HIS A 122 3.59 9.45 -23.07
N SER A 123 3.50 9.98 -24.29
CA SER A 123 2.29 9.93 -25.14
C SER A 123 2.18 8.67 -26.00
N TRP A 124 3.26 7.90 -26.14
CA TRP A 124 3.25 6.66 -26.93
C TRP A 124 2.22 5.65 -26.41
N GLY A 125 1.52 4.97 -27.33
CA GLY A 125 0.55 3.92 -26.98
C GLY A 125 -0.81 4.43 -26.49
N ALA A 126 -1.07 5.75 -26.58
CA ALA A 126 -2.35 6.38 -26.25
C ALA A 126 -3.30 6.52 -27.47
N GLU A 127 -2.83 6.24 -28.69
CA GLU A 127 -3.63 6.39 -29.90
C GLU A 127 -4.75 5.35 -29.97
N GLY A 128 -6.00 5.81 -30.12
CA GLY A 128 -7.19 4.96 -30.32
C GLY A 128 -7.82 4.39 -29.04
N SER A 129 -7.47 4.87 -27.84
CA SER A 129 -8.05 4.34 -26.59
C SER A 129 -9.32 5.09 -26.17
N GLU A 130 -10.45 4.38 -26.03
CA GLU A 130 -11.73 4.99 -25.59
C GLU A 130 -11.87 5.19 -24.07
N SER A 131 -10.88 4.89 -23.23
CA SER A 131 -11.07 4.94 -21.76
C SER A 131 -9.79 5.14 -20.93
N GLY A 132 -8.77 5.84 -21.47
CA GLY A 132 -7.54 6.12 -20.73
C GLY A 132 -6.59 4.92 -20.56
N SER A 133 -6.84 3.81 -21.26
CA SER A 133 -5.93 2.67 -21.34
C SER A 133 -4.80 2.93 -22.33
N ARG A 134 -3.55 2.62 -21.98
CA ARG A 134 -2.39 2.74 -22.89
C ARG A 134 -1.69 1.40 -23.08
N ARG A 135 -1.01 1.23 -24.22
CA ARG A 135 -0.13 0.07 -24.46
C ARG A 135 1.22 0.26 -23.79
N CYS A 136 1.67 -0.75 -23.07
CA CYS A 136 3.00 -0.77 -22.46
C CYS A 136 4.11 -0.81 -23.53
N PRO A 137 5.09 0.09 -23.53
CA PRO A 137 6.22 0.07 -24.48
C PRO A 137 7.07 -1.20 -24.40
N MET A 138 7.11 -1.82 -23.22
CA MET A 138 7.98 -2.99 -22.96
C MET A 138 7.37 -4.31 -23.43
N CYS A 139 6.05 -4.47 -23.34
CA CYS A 139 5.38 -5.75 -23.60
C CYS A 139 4.08 -5.65 -24.40
N LEU A 140 3.71 -4.45 -24.87
CA LEU A 140 2.52 -4.16 -25.67
C LEU A 140 1.16 -4.45 -24.98
N THR A 141 1.17 -4.92 -23.73
CA THR A 141 -0.05 -5.14 -22.95
C THR A 141 -0.77 -3.81 -22.73
N ALA A 142 -2.05 -3.76 -23.12
CA ALA A 142 -2.90 -2.60 -22.88
C ALA A 142 -3.42 -2.62 -21.44
N GLY A 143 -3.46 -1.46 -20.78
CA GLY A 143 -4.03 -1.32 -19.44
C GLY A 143 -4.04 0.11 -18.94
N SER A 144 -4.66 0.31 -17.78
CA SER A 144 -4.64 1.61 -17.10
C SER A 144 -3.22 1.95 -16.64
N VAL A 145 -2.86 3.22 -16.77
CA VAL A 145 -1.55 3.75 -16.38
C VAL A 145 -1.75 4.78 -15.28
N VAL A 146 -1.10 4.57 -14.14
CA VAL A 146 -1.28 5.41 -12.95
C VAL A 146 0.05 5.79 -12.33
N ARG A 147 0.10 6.95 -11.67
CA ARG A 147 1.28 7.38 -10.89
C ARG A 147 1.49 6.42 -9.72
N VAL A 148 2.74 6.12 -9.41
CA VAL A 148 3.07 5.35 -8.20
C VAL A 148 3.65 6.26 -7.11
N CYS A 149 3.37 5.90 -5.86
CA CYS A 149 3.94 6.56 -4.69
C CYS A 149 4.06 5.57 -3.54
N MET A 150 4.93 5.85 -2.59
CA MET A 150 5.05 5.01 -1.40
C MET A 150 3.85 5.20 -0.46
N GLY A 151 3.29 4.10 0.06
CA GLY A 151 2.45 4.15 1.25
C GLY A 151 3.30 4.50 2.47
N ILE A 152 3.07 5.65 3.10
CA ILE A 152 3.94 6.14 4.20
C ILE A 152 3.39 5.91 5.60
N GLU A 153 2.20 5.32 5.72
CA GLU A 153 1.57 5.01 7.02
C GLU A 153 2.07 3.64 7.53
N PRO A 154 2.92 3.59 8.56
CA PRO A 154 3.53 2.34 8.99
C PRO A 154 2.58 1.33 9.60
N ALA A 155 1.48 1.81 10.19
CA ALA A 155 0.51 0.92 10.84
C ALA A 155 -0.19 -0.03 9.85
N PHE A 156 -0.16 0.28 8.54
CA PHE A 156 -0.74 -0.57 7.49
C PHE A 156 0.21 -1.64 6.95
N TYR A 157 1.50 -1.62 7.32
CA TYR A 157 2.46 -2.64 6.91
C TYR A 157 2.42 -3.85 7.84
N VAL A 158 2.38 -5.04 7.24
CA VAL A 158 2.36 -6.32 7.96
C VAL A 158 3.74 -7.00 8.02
N ASP A 159 4.75 -6.39 7.41
CA ASP A 159 6.12 -6.86 7.37
C ASP A 159 7.11 -5.72 7.08
N ALA A 160 8.39 -6.08 6.97
CA ALA A 160 9.47 -5.17 6.64
C ALA A 160 10.01 -5.31 5.21
N GLY A 161 9.31 -6.01 4.31
CA GLY A 161 9.78 -6.26 2.94
C GLY A 161 9.93 -4.99 2.07
N PRO A 162 10.67 -5.09 0.94
CA PRO A 162 10.83 -3.99 0.00
C PRO A 162 9.49 -3.69 -0.72
N PRO A 163 9.19 -2.42 -1.09
CA PRO A 163 7.91 -2.06 -1.67
C PRO A 163 7.87 -2.34 -3.18
N THR A 164 7.87 -3.62 -3.54
CA THR A 164 7.95 -4.14 -4.92
C THR A 164 6.60 -4.35 -5.57
N TYR A 165 5.49 -3.97 -4.92
CA TYR A 165 4.13 -4.12 -5.42
C TYR A 165 3.36 -2.80 -5.31
N ALA A 166 2.30 -2.66 -6.11
CA ALA A 166 1.36 -1.55 -5.98
C ALA A 166 -0.09 -2.03 -5.98
N PHE A 167 -0.95 -1.33 -5.24
CA PHE A 167 -2.39 -1.55 -5.26
C PHE A 167 -3.02 -1.07 -6.58
N ASN A 168 -3.95 -1.85 -7.12
CA ASN A 168 -4.74 -1.51 -8.30
C ASN A 168 -6.13 -1.01 -7.84
N PRO A 169 -6.59 0.20 -8.23
CA PRO A 169 -6.05 1.04 -9.30
C PRO A 169 -5.20 2.23 -8.83
N CYS A 170 -4.98 2.41 -7.53
CA CYS A 170 -4.46 3.69 -7.02
C CYS A 170 -2.94 3.87 -7.15
N GLY A 171 -2.15 2.82 -7.37
CA GLY A 171 -0.70 2.92 -7.52
C GLY A 171 0.09 3.10 -6.22
N HIS A 172 -0.54 3.01 -5.04
CA HIS A 172 0.19 3.01 -3.76
C HIS A 172 1.08 1.77 -3.64
N MET A 173 2.37 2.01 -3.45
CA MET A 173 3.39 0.99 -3.33
C MET A 173 3.46 0.43 -1.91
N ALA A 174 3.65 -0.88 -1.81
CA ALA A 174 3.90 -1.58 -0.55
C ALA A 174 4.63 -2.91 -0.81
N SER A 175 4.98 -3.59 0.27
CA SER A 175 5.58 -4.94 0.17
C SER A 175 4.58 -5.96 -0.33
N GLU A 176 5.09 -7.08 -0.88
CA GLU A 176 4.27 -8.18 -1.36
C GLU A 176 3.30 -8.70 -0.29
N ARG A 177 3.79 -8.92 0.95
CA ARG A 177 2.95 -9.40 2.04
C ARG A 177 1.87 -8.40 2.41
N THR A 178 2.18 -7.10 2.39
CA THR A 178 1.22 -6.05 2.71
C THR A 178 0.10 -5.98 1.67
N VAL A 179 0.41 -5.99 0.36
CA VAL A 179 -0.64 -5.96 -0.67
C VAL A 179 -1.51 -7.21 -0.65
N LYS A 180 -0.90 -8.40 -0.47
CA LYS A 180 -1.62 -9.67 -0.36
C LYS A 180 -2.55 -9.70 0.84
N TYR A 181 -2.09 -9.19 1.98
CA TYR A 181 -2.90 -9.10 3.17
C TYR A 181 -4.14 -8.25 2.91
N TRP A 182 -3.98 -7.00 2.49
CA TRP A 182 -5.11 -6.08 2.32
C TRP A 182 -6.06 -6.49 1.18
N ALA A 183 -5.56 -7.18 0.15
CA ALA A 183 -6.41 -7.78 -0.87
C ALA A 183 -7.27 -8.95 -0.37
N SER A 184 -6.87 -9.61 0.73
CA SER A 184 -7.65 -10.68 1.38
C SER A 184 -8.58 -10.18 2.49
N VAL A 185 -8.49 -8.89 2.85
CA VAL A 185 -9.32 -8.28 3.90
C VAL A 185 -10.48 -7.54 3.26
N ASP A 186 -11.61 -8.21 3.29
CA ASP A 186 -12.91 -7.65 2.94
C ASP A 186 -13.38 -6.68 4.03
N ILE A 187 -13.45 -5.39 3.69
CA ILE A 187 -13.92 -4.33 4.60
C ILE A 187 -15.35 -3.95 4.21
N PRO A 188 -16.29 -3.83 5.17
CA PRO A 188 -17.63 -3.38 4.86
C PRO A 188 -17.60 -1.96 4.29
N HIS A 189 -18.26 -1.76 3.15
CA HIS A 189 -18.38 -0.46 2.50
C HIS A 189 -19.84 -0.11 2.25
N GLY A 190 -20.34 0.86 3.02
CA GLY A 190 -21.74 1.27 3.01
C GLY A 190 -22.69 0.11 3.35
N THR A 191 -23.86 0.10 2.73
CA THR A 191 -24.88 -0.96 2.89
C THR A 191 -24.76 -2.08 1.84
N ASN A 192 -23.78 -2.01 0.94
CA ASN A 192 -23.86 -2.70 -0.36
C ASN A 192 -22.81 -3.78 -0.61
N GLY A 193 -21.92 -4.07 0.36
CA GLY A 193 -21.01 -5.21 0.23
C GLY A 193 -19.71 -5.06 1.02
N PHE A 194 -18.91 -6.13 0.99
CA PHE A 194 -17.54 -6.12 1.45
C PHE A 194 -16.60 -6.03 0.25
N HIS A 195 -15.63 -5.12 0.32
CA HIS A 195 -14.63 -4.94 -0.71
C HIS A 195 -13.26 -4.80 -0.07
N ALA A 196 -12.25 -5.47 -0.65
CA ALA A 196 -10.87 -5.15 -0.36
C ALA A 196 -10.54 -3.74 -0.85
N ILE A 197 -9.80 -2.98 -0.05
CA ILE A 197 -9.42 -1.60 -0.36
C ILE A 197 -7.92 -1.37 -0.16
N CYS A 198 -7.39 -0.35 -0.82
CA CYS A 198 -6.08 0.18 -0.49
C CYS A 198 -6.15 0.89 0.87
N PRO A 199 -5.37 0.47 1.89
CA PRO A 199 -5.45 1.07 3.23
C PRO A 199 -4.97 2.53 3.26
N PHE A 200 -4.13 2.94 2.31
CA PHE A 200 -3.53 4.28 2.29
C PHE A 200 -4.45 5.37 1.76
N CYS A 201 -5.45 5.02 0.93
CA CYS A 201 -6.34 6.00 0.29
C CYS A 201 -7.80 5.57 0.23
N ALA A 202 -8.14 4.42 0.83
CA ALA A 202 -9.46 3.81 0.81
C ALA A 202 -10.04 3.51 -0.59
N ALA A 203 -9.23 3.55 -1.66
CA ALA A 203 -9.68 3.18 -2.99
C ALA A 203 -10.05 1.69 -3.04
N PRO A 204 -11.26 1.33 -3.53
CA PRO A 204 -11.62 -0.07 -3.73
C PRO A 204 -10.66 -0.75 -4.70
N LEU A 205 -10.20 -1.94 -4.34
CA LEU A 205 -9.29 -2.69 -5.21
C LEU A 205 -10.03 -3.18 -6.45
N GLN A 206 -9.38 -3.08 -7.60
CA GLN A 206 -9.93 -3.47 -8.89
C GLN A 206 -9.15 -4.61 -9.53
N GLY A 207 -9.87 -5.46 -10.26
CA GLY A 207 -9.34 -6.67 -10.86
C GLY A 207 -8.97 -7.74 -9.82
N SER A 208 -8.49 -8.88 -10.30
CA SER A 208 -7.94 -9.94 -9.46
C SER A 208 -6.43 -10.04 -9.77
N PRO A 209 -5.54 -9.94 -8.77
CA PRO A 209 -5.79 -9.99 -7.33
C PRO A 209 -5.93 -8.61 -6.62
N GLY A 210 -6.14 -7.52 -7.35
CA GLY A 210 -6.24 -6.17 -6.75
C GLY A 210 -4.89 -5.47 -6.49
N TYR A 211 -3.79 -6.07 -6.93
CA TYR A 211 -2.44 -5.52 -6.86
C TYR A 211 -1.60 -6.03 -8.03
N VAL A 212 -0.46 -5.38 -8.28
CA VAL A 212 0.49 -5.75 -9.34
C VAL A 212 1.93 -5.69 -8.82
N ARG A 213 2.78 -6.63 -9.27
CA ARG A 213 4.23 -6.57 -9.01
C ARG A 213 4.83 -5.49 -9.89
N LEU A 214 5.65 -4.62 -9.32
CA LEU A 214 6.36 -3.56 -10.04
C LEU A 214 7.60 -4.12 -10.72
N ILE A 215 7.78 -3.72 -11.97
CA ILE A 215 8.93 -4.07 -12.81
C ILE A 215 9.57 -2.75 -13.23
N PHE A 216 10.59 -2.35 -12.48
CA PHE A 216 11.49 -1.27 -12.89
C PHE A 216 12.48 -1.82 -13.92
N GLN A 217 12.99 -0.95 -14.78
CA GLN A 217 14.12 -1.33 -15.61
C GLN A 217 15.37 -1.33 -14.73
N ASP A 218 16.00 -2.49 -14.60
CA ASP A 218 17.31 -2.60 -13.98
C ASP A 218 18.34 -1.92 -14.89
N ASN A 219 19.39 -1.32 -14.30
CA ASN A 219 20.53 -0.86 -15.08
C ASN A 219 21.09 -2.11 -15.80
N LEU A 220 20.91 -2.16 -17.12
CA LEU A 220 21.72 -3.03 -17.96
C LEU A 220 23.12 -2.40 -17.94
N ASP A 221 23.98 -2.91 -17.06
CA ASP A 221 25.42 -2.77 -17.24
C ASP A 221 25.85 -3.53 -18.50
#